data_AF-A0ABD6C4Y6-F1
#
_entry.id   AF-A0ABD6C4Y6-F1
#
_cell.length_a   1.000
_cell.length_b   1.000
_cell.length_c   1.000
_cell.angle_alpha   90.00
_cell.angle_beta   90.00
_cell.angle_gamma   90.00
#
_symmetry.space_group_name_H-M   'P 1'
#
loop_
_entity.id
_entity.type
_entity.pdbx_description
1 polymer ?
#
loop_
_entity_poly.entity_id
_entity_poly.type
_entity_poly.pdbx_seq_one_letter_code
_entity_poly.pdbx_strand_id
1 'polypeptide(L)'
;MTDMTQKLTSRLLAWNWDAWNHPHRAIILTPVFILVGGAISILLSIQLAHDGFTIWPDGTMTITFTLSALFIGYIVLALID
;
A
#
# COMPACT_ATOMS: atom_id res chain seq x y z
N MET A 1 0.17 22.47 22.30
CA MET A 1 0.75 21.50 21.32
C MET A 1 0.62 20.06 21.80
N THR A 2 0.80 19.78 23.09
CA THR A 2 0.54 18.47 23.74
C THR A 2 -0.86 17.91 23.46
N ASP A 3 -1.87 18.77 23.41
CA ASP A 3 -3.27 18.37 23.21
C ASP A 3 -3.53 17.77 21.81
N MET A 4 -2.87 18.30 20.77
CA MET A 4 -3.06 17.82 19.40
C MET A 4 -2.38 16.48 19.18
N THR A 5 -1.16 16.31 19.73
CA THR A 5 -0.46 15.02 19.73
C THR A 5 -1.24 13.98 20.53
N GLN A 6 -1.74 14.31 21.73
CA GLN A 6 -2.47 13.37 22.57
C GLN A 6 -3.81 12.94 21.94
N LYS A 7 -4.45 13.83 21.18
CA LYS A 7 -5.68 13.56 20.41
C LYS A 7 -5.43 12.74 19.15
N LEU A 8 -4.29 12.94 18.49
CA LEU A 8 -3.82 12.09 17.38
C LEU A 8 -3.48 10.69 17.90
N THR A 9 -2.70 10.60 18.97
CA THR A 9 -2.34 9.35 19.63
C THR A 9 -3.59 8.60 20.09
N SER A 10 -4.56 9.25 20.74
CA SER A 10 -5.77 8.56 21.19
C SER A 10 -6.66 8.08 20.03
N ARG A 11 -6.65 8.75 18.88
CA ARG A 11 -7.42 8.33 17.69
C ARG A 11 -6.69 7.33 16.79
N LEU A 12 -5.36 7.33 16.81
CA LEU A 12 -4.51 6.42 16.04
C LEU A 12 -4.18 5.13 16.81
N LEU A 13 -4.01 5.20 18.14
CA LEU A 13 -3.71 4.06 19.01
C LEU A 13 -4.94 3.46 19.71
N ALA A 14 -6.10 4.13 19.73
CA ALA A 14 -7.33 3.41 20.05
C ALA A 14 -7.62 2.46 18.89
N TRP A 15 -7.26 1.19 19.08
CA TRP A 15 -7.50 0.08 18.18
C TRP A 15 -8.99 -0.29 18.14
N ASN A 16 -9.85 0.69 17.89
CA ASN A 16 -11.27 0.49 17.67
C ASN A 16 -11.49 0.49 16.17
N TRP A 17 -11.25 -0.68 15.56
CA TRP A 17 -11.36 -0.87 14.12
C TRP A 17 -12.70 -0.33 13.62
N ASP A 18 -13.82 -0.65 14.26
CA ASP A 18 -15.16 -0.16 13.91
C ASP A 18 -15.33 1.36 13.94
N ALA A 19 -14.55 2.09 14.77
CA ALA A 19 -14.61 3.55 14.84
C ALA A 19 -13.66 4.24 13.84
N TRP A 20 -12.81 3.48 13.16
CA TRP A 20 -11.75 4.01 12.30
C TRP A 20 -12.31 4.32 10.91
N ASN A 21 -12.59 5.60 10.68
CA ASN A 21 -13.23 6.12 9.47
C ASN A 21 -12.52 5.63 8.18
N HIS A 22 -13.26 5.01 7.26
CA HIS A 22 -12.80 4.47 5.98
C HIS A 22 -11.75 5.33 5.24
N PRO A 23 -11.90 6.68 5.12
CA PRO A 23 -10.89 7.52 4.46
C PRO A 23 -9.53 7.59 5.20
N HIS A 24 -9.50 7.47 6.53
CA HIS A 24 -8.23 7.48 7.27
C HIS A 24 -7.47 6.16 7.11
N ARG A 25 -8.20 5.02 7.06
CA ARG A 25 -7.60 3.70 6.78
C ARG A 25 -6.96 3.69 5.40
N ALA A 26 -7.66 4.23 4.39
CA ALA A 26 -7.15 4.34 3.04
C ALA A 26 -5.84 5.13 2.99
N ILE A 27 -5.79 6.33 3.58
CA ILE A 27 -4.59 7.21 3.58
C ILE A 27 -3.37 6.52 4.21
N ILE A 28 -3.56 5.80 5.33
CA ILE A 28 -2.45 5.14 6.03
C ILE A 28 -1.97 3.91 5.27
N LEU A 29 -2.88 3.19 4.60
CA LEU A 29 -2.54 1.97 3.86
C LEU A 29 -2.03 2.25 2.44
N THR A 30 -2.32 3.40 1.84
CA THR A 30 -1.78 3.83 0.54
C THR A 30 -0.26 3.64 0.43
N PRO A 31 0.59 4.18 1.34
CA PRO A 31 2.04 3.97 1.25
C PRO A 31 2.42 2.49 1.40
N VAL A 32 1.68 1.72 2.20
CA VAL A 32 1.93 0.27 2.36
C VAL A 32 1.68 -0.45 1.05
N PHE A 33 0.56 -0.19 0.38
CA PHE A 33 0.24 -0.79 -0.92
C PHE A 33 1.25 -0.40 -2.00
N ILE A 34 1.73 0.85 -2.00
CA ILE A 34 2.77 1.30 -2.91
C ILE A 34 4.07 0.52 -2.69
N LEU A 35 4.51 0.38 -1.44
CA LEU A 35 5.73 -0.36 -1.09
C LEU A 35 5.62 -1.84 -1.46
N VAL A 36 4.46 -2.46 -1.22
CA VAL A 36 4.20 -3.85 -1.59
C VAL A 36 4.25 -4.04 -3.10
N GLY A 37 3.57 -3.18 -3.88
CA GLY A 37 3.59 -3.26 -5.34
C GLY A 37 5.00 -3.03 -5.92
N GLY A 38 5.75 -2.07 -5.36
CA GLY A 38 7.14 -1.83 -5.74
C GLY A 38 8.05 -3.03 -5.43
N ALA A 39 7.92 -3.63 -4.24
CA ALA A 39 8.70 -4.79 -3.85
C ALA A 39 8.43 -6.00 -4.76
N ILE A 40 7.16 -6.26 -5.08
CA ILE A 40 6.77 -7.34 -6.01
C ILE A 40 7.38 -7.09 -7.40
N SER A 41 7.31 -5.85 -7.90
CA SER A 41 7.92 -5.48 -9.19
C SER A 41 9.42 -5.79 -9.21
N ILE A 42 10.16 -5.37 -8.18
CA ILE A 42 11.60 -5.60 -8.07
C ILE A 42 11.92 -7.10 -8.06
N LEU A 43 11.23 -7.88 -7.22
CA LEU A 43 11.46 -9.32 -7.12
C LEU A 43 11.18 -10.04 -8.44
N LEU A 44 10.12 -9.65 -9.14
CA LEU A 44 9.78 -10.23 -10.43
C LEU A 44 10.79 -9.83 -11.51
N SER A 45 11.21 -8.56 -11.56
CA SER A 45 12.24 -8.10 -12.49
C SER A 45 13.56 -8.84 -12.27
N ILE A 46 13.95 -9.07 -11.01
CA ILE A 46 15.14 -9.87 -10.68
C ILE A 46 15.01 -11.29 -11.22
N GLN A 47 13.86 -11.94 -11.02
CA GLN A 47 13.62 -13.29 -11.51
C GLN A 47 13.64 -13.36 -13.05
N LEU A 48 13.00 -12.42 -13.73
CA LEU A 48 12.97 -12.35 -15.19
C LEU A 48 14.35 -12.11 -15.79
N ALA A 49 15.17 -11.25 -15.16
CA ALA A 49 16.57 -11.07 -15.54
C ALA A 49 17.37 -12.36 -15.39
N HIS A 50 17.18 -13.08 -14.28
CA HIS A 50 17.84 -14.34 -14.03
C HIS A 50 17.49 -15.40 -15.09
N ASP A 51 16.24 -15.42 -15.55
CA ASP A 51 15.75 -16.35 -16.56
C ASP A 51 16.06 -15.90 -18.01
N GLY A 52 16.79 -14.80 -18.17
CA GLY A 52 17.27 -14.31 -19.48
C GLY A 52 16.25 -13.52 -20.30
N PHE A 53 15.12 -13.12 -19.70
CA PHE A 53 14.12 -12.31 -20.39
C PHE A 53 14.57 -10.84 -20.50
N THR A 54 14.27 -10.23 -21.64
CA THR A 54 14.46 -8.78 -21.82
C THR A 54 13.38 -8.03 -21.06
N ILE A 55 13.77 -7.32 -20.01
CA ILE A 55 12.86 -6.53 -19.20
C ILE A 55 12.47 -5.28 -20.01
N TRP A 56 11.17 -5.16 -20.32
CA TRP A 56 10.54 -3.96 -20.87
C TRP A 56 10.77 -2.76 -19.94
N PRO A 57 10.67 -1.49 -20.39
CA PRO A 57 11.11 -0.33 -19.59
C PRO A 57 10.68 -0.43 -18.12
N ASP A 58 11.68 -0.48 -17.21
CA ASP A 58 11.53 -0.82 -15.78
C ASP A 58 10.42 -0.03 -15.07
N GLY A 59 10.18 1.20 -15.52
CA GLY A 59 9.13 2.06 -14.98
C GLY A 59 7.71 1.55 -15.24
N THR A 60 7.43 0.97 -16.41
CA THR A 60 6.06 0.57 -16.78
C THR A 60 5.59 -0.61 -15.95
N MET A 61 6.41 -1.66 -15.81
CA MET A 61 6.11 -2.81 -14.95
C MET A 61 5.89 -2.38 -13.51
N THR A 62 6.77 -1.54 -12.98
CA THR A 62 6.66 -1.04 -11.60
C THR A 62 5.39 -0.24 -11.37
N ILE A 63 5.01 0.63 -12.31
CA ILE A 63 3.74 1.37 -12.25
C ILE A 63 2.56 0.39 -12.25
N THR A 64 2.55 -0.61 -13.14
CA THR A 64 1.46 -1.59 -13.23
C THR A 64 1.30 -2.38 -11.94
N PHE A 65 2.39 -2.89 -11.34
CA PHE A 65 2.33 -3.62 -10.07
C PHE A 65 1.90 -2.72 -8.91
N THR A 66 2.40 -1.48 -8.87
CA THR A 66 2.04 -0.51 -7.83
C THR A 66 0.55 -0.14 -7.90
N LEU A 67 0.03 0.17 -9.09
CA LEU A 67 -1.39 0.47 -9.28
C LEU A 67 -2.26 -0.75 -8.97
N SER A 68 -1.86 -1.95 -9.40
CA SER A 68 -2.60 -3.17 -9.11
C SER A 68 -2.68 -3.45 -7.61
N ALA A 69 -1.56 -3.30 -6.88
CA ALA A 69 -1.53 -3.44 -5.43
C ALA A 69 -2.42 -2.41 -4.73
N LEU A 70 -2.45 -1.16 -5.22
CA LEU A 70 -3.36 -0.13 -4.72
C LEU A 70 -4.83 -0.48 -4.96
N PHE A 71 -5.20 -0.88 -6.19
CA PHE A 71 -6.58 -1.25 -6.52
C PHE A 71 -7.06 -2.44 -5.69
N ILE A 72 -6.27 -3.51 -5.64
CA ILE A 72 -6.60 -4.70 -4.84
C ILE A 72 -6.66 -4.34 -3.36
N GLY A 73 -5.71 -3.56 -2.86
CA GLY A 73 -5.67 -3.11 -1.47
C GLY A 73 -6.92 -2.34 -1.07
N TYR A 74 -7.40 -1.42 -1.92
CA TYR A 74 -8.65 -0.70 -1.66
C TYR A 74 -9.91 -1.56 -1.81
N ILE A 75 -9.96 -2.49 -2.77
CA ILE A 75 -11.08 -3.43 -2.89
C ILE A 75 -11.18 -4.29 -1.63
N VAL A 76 -10.06 -4.85 -1.17
CA VAL A 76 -10.01 -5.64 0.07
C VAL A 76 -10.43 -4.79 1.27
N LEU A 77 -9.95 -3.55 1.35
CA LEU A 77 -10.35 -2.62 2.40
C LEU A 77 -11.87 -2.36 2.40
N ALA A 78 -12.46 -2.21 1.21
CA ALA A 78 -13.90 -1.98 1.03
C ALA A 78 -14.75 -3.22 1.27
N LEU A 79 -14.19 -4.43 1.16
CA LEU A 79 -14.89 -5.69 1.46
C LEU A 79 -14.86 -6.06 2.94
N ILE A 80 -13.86 -5.58 3.68
CA ILE A 80 -13.69 -5.83 5.12
C ILE A 80 -14.49 -4.81 5.95
N ASP A 81 -14.80 -3.65 5.37
CA ASP A 81 -15.70 -2.64 5.95
C ASP A 81 -17.18 -3.02 5.74
#